data_AF-A0A6P2BV64-F1
#
_entry.id   AF-A0A6P2BV64-F1
#
_cell.length_a   1.000
_cell.length_b   1.000
_cell.length_c   1.000
_cell.angle_alpha   90.00
_cell.angle_beta   90.00
_cell.angle_gamma   90.00
#
_symmetry.space_group_name_H-M   'P 1'
#
loop_
_entity.id
_entity.type
_entity.pdbx_description
1 polymer ?
#
loop_
_entity_poly.entity_id
_entity_poly.type
_entity_poly.pdbx_seq_one_letter_code
_entity_poly.pdbx_strand_id
1 'polypeptide(L)'
;MRTLPATKARPLSPAAQAASARPSADGSRRPAQRWRSPSVVAVTTAATRRHPARDGLSTGAKGAVEALARAFAVEEGRYGVRVNCVGPGMLTDGMSAELMSSGQLDQRAFEVTLRNIPLRMFGDSTDIAEAVCFLASNRARFITGQKLDVDGGYAA
;
A
#
# COMPACT_ATOMS: atom_id res chain seq x y z
N MET A 1 37.86 27.25 22.70
CA MET A 1 37.44 25.94 22.18
C MET A 1 36.74 25.19 23.32
N ARG A 2 35.40 25.13 23.34
CA ARG A 2 34.61 24.56 24.44
C ARG A 2 34.06 23.20 23.97
N THR A 3 34.50 22.11 24.58
CA THR A 3 34.05 20.74 24.29
C THR A 3 32.66 20.50 24.87
N LEU A 4 31.71 20.06 24.03
CA LEU A 4 30.36 19.63 24.47
C LEU A 4 30.44 18.27 25.20
N PRO A 5 29.66 18.04 26.27
CA PRO A 5 29.64 16.75 26.94
C PRO A 5 28.82 15.72 26.15
N ALA A 6 29.31 14.48 26.08
CA ALA A 6 28.63 13.35 25.47
C ALA A 6 27.31 13.06 26.19
N THR A 7 26.20 13.18 25.46
CA THR A 7 24.86 12.80 25.92
C THR A 7 24.81 11.28 26.11
N LYS A 8 24.78 10.81 27.37
CA LYS A 8 24.50 9.41 27.69
C LYS A 8 23.10 9.07 27.15
N ALA A 9 23.03 8.05 26.29
CA ALA A 9 21.77 7.54 25.77
C ALA A 9 20.86 7.10 26.92
N ARG A 10 19.64 7.67 26.97
CA ARG A 10 18.63 7.35 27.97
C ARG A 10 18.16 5.89 27.75
N PRO A 11 18.09 5.04 28.79
CA PRO A 11 17.60 3.68 28.63
C PRO A 11 16.16 3.67 28.12
N LEU A 12 15.86 2.73 27.22
CA LEU A 12 14.55 2.55 26.60
C LEU A 12 13.46 2.35 27.67
N SER A 13 12.28 2.90 27.43
CA SER A 13 11.14 2.79 28.35
C SER A 13 10.74 1.31 28.57
N PRO A 14 10.12 0.97 29.71
CA PRO A 14 9.63 -0.38 29.98
C PRO A 14 8.71 -0.93 28.87
N ALA A 15 7.96 -0.05 28.19
CA ALA A 15 7.11 -0.42 27.05
C ALA A 15 7.93 -0.85 25.80
N ALA A 16 9.08 -0.21 25.55
CA ALA A 16 9.99 -0.62 24.48
C ALA A 16 10.75 -1.92 24.82
N GLN A 17 10.96 -2.20 26.11
CA GLN A 17 11.53 -3.46 26.58
C GLN A 17 10.50 -4.61 26.49
N ALA A 18 9.22 -4.35 26.76
CA ALA A 18 8.14 -5.33 26.63
C ALA A 18 7.93 -5.81 25.18
N ALA A 19 8.17 -4.95 24.18
CA ALA A 19 8.17 -5.34 22.77
C ALA A 19 9.31 -6.30 22.37
N SER A 20 10.32 -6.47 23.24
CA SER A 20 11.44 -7.40 23.03
C SER A 20 11.27 -8.74 23.75
N ALA A 21 10.25 -8.88 24.61
CA ALA A 21 9.96 -10.11 25.34
C ALA A 21 9.31 -11.13 24.40
N ARG A 22 10.13 -12.06 23.89
CA ARG A 22 9.69 -13.17 23.03
C ARG A 22 8.91 -14.19 23.87
N PRO A 23 7.71 -14.62 23.46
CA PRO A 23 7.09 -15.80 24.07
C PRO A 23 7.93 -17.04 23.77
N SER A 24 8.09 -17.87 24.79
CA SER A 24 8.88 -19.10 24.83
C SER A 24 8.44 -20.13 23.78
N ALA A 25 9.42 -20.92 23.32
CA ALA A 25 9.28 -21.96 22.31
C ALA A 25 8.39 -23.11 22.78
N ASP A 26 7.11 -23.05 22.43
CA ASP A 26 6.21 -24.21 22.36
C ASP A 26 6.06 -24.62 20.88
N GLY A 27 6.08 -25.93 20.62
CA GLY A 27 6.15 -26.59 19.30
C GLY A 27 4.93 -26.44 18.40
N SER A 28 3.98 -25.57 18.74
CA SER A 28 2.82 -25.23 17.90
C SER A 28 3.14 -24.08 16.92
N ARG A 29 4.10 -24.29 16.01
CA ARG A 29 4.48 -23.28 15.00
C ARG A 29 3.32 -23.00 14.03
N ARG A 30 2.51 -21.98 14.36
CA ARG A 30 1.54 -21.39 13.43
C ARG A 30 2.28 -20.80 12.22
N PRO A 31 1.76 -20.91 10.98
CA PRO A 31 2.40 -20.38 9.77
C PRO A 31 2.79 -18.89 9.84
N ALA A 32 2.16 -18.12 10.73
CA ALA A 32 2.51 -16.73 11.04
C ALA A 32 3.95 -16.52 11.55
N GLN A 33 4.59 -17.52 12.16
CA GLN A 33 5.93 -17.36 12.76
C GLN A 33 7.09 -17.43 11.75
N ARG A 34 6.85 -17.75 10.48
CA ARG A 34 7.88 -17.71 9.42
C ARG A 34 8.16 -16.29 8.90
N TRP A 35 7.20 -15.38 9.04
CA TRP A 35 7.31 -14.01 8.54
C TRP A 35 7.84 -13.11 9.66
N ARG A 36 9.04 -12.54 9.48
CA ARG A 36 9.69 -11.66 10.48
C ARG A 36 8.86 -10.39 10.81
N SER A 37 7.85 -10.07 10.02
CA SER A 37 6.77 -9.11 10.30
C SER A 37 5.65 -9.35 9.28
N PRO A 38 4.50 -9.94 9.64
CA PRO A 38 3.44 -10.25 8.68
C PRO A 38 2.84 -8.95 8.10
N SER A 39 2.80 -8.87 6.77
CA SER A 39 2.26 -7.72 6.04
C SER A 39 1.41 -8.20 4.88
N VAL A 40 0.21 -7.63 4.76
CA VAL A 40 -0.71 -7.85 3.63
C VAL A 40 -0.85 -6.54 2.87
N VAL A 41 -0.65 -6.60 1.55
CA VAL A 41 -0.86 -5.47 0.66
C VAL A 41 -1.83 -5.90 -0.43
N ALA A 42 -3.04 -5.35 -0.42
CA ALA A 42 -4.03 -5.60 -1.45
C ALA A 42 -3.87 -4.60 -2.60
N VAL A 43 -3.89 -5.08 -3.85
CA VAL A 43 -3.91 -4.21 -5.03
C VAL A 43 -5.37 -3.92 -5.38
N THR A 44 -5.77 -2.65 -5.26
CA THR A 44 -7.14 -2.18 -5.51
C THR A 44 -7.19 -1.30 -6.76
N THR A 45 -7.56 -0.02 -6.65
CA THR A 45 -7.58 0.95 -7.75
C THR A 45 -7.66 2.38 -7.21
N ALA A 46 -7.06 3.35 -7.90
CA ALA A 46 -7.28 4.77 -7.63
C ALA A 46 -8.71 5.22 -7.99
N ALA A 47 -9.43 4.46 -8.82
CA ALA A 47 -10.78 4.78 -9.28
C ALA A 47 -11.84 4.81 -8.15
N THR A 48 -11.57 4.27 -6.96
CA THR A 48 -12.46 4.41 -5.79
C THR A 48 -12.56 5.84 -5.25
N ARG A 49 -11.69 6.76 -5.68
CA ARG A 49 -11.81 8.20 -5.37
C ARG A 49 -12.54 8.99 -6.47
N ARG A 50 -12.28 8.67 -7.73
CA ARG A 50 -12.78 9.45 -8.89
C ARG A 50 -14.07 8.93 -9.51
N HIS A 51 -14.46 7.69 -9.21
CA HIS A 51 -15.71 7.04 -9.68
C HIS A 51 -15.98 7.19 -11.19
N PRO A 52 -15.20 6.50 -12.05
CA PRO A 52 -15.44 6.52 -13.49
C PRO A 52 -16.86 6.06 -13.84
N ALA A 53 -17.48 6.74 -14.80
CA ALA A 53 -18.81 6.36 -15.28
C ALA A 53 -18.78 4.92 -15.81
N ARG A 54 -19.79 4.12 -15.41
CA ARG A 54 -19.96 2.70 -15.79
C ARG A 54 -18.93 1.72 -15.21
N ASP A 55 -18.08 2.15 -14.27
CA ASP A 55 -17.08 1.28 -13.62
C ASP A 55 -17.46 0.84 -12.19
N GLY A 56 -18.76 0.87 -11.86
CA GLY A 56 -19.26 0.60 -10.51
C GLY A 56 -18.99 -0.82 -10.00
N LEU A 57 -19.00 -1.82 -10.89
CA LEU A 57 -18.74 -3.21 -10.51
C LEU A 57 -17.26 -3.44 -10.13
N SER A 58 -16.34 -2.77 -10.80
CA SER A 58 -14.91 -2.83 -10.50
C SER A 58 -14.58 -2.01 -9.25
N THR A 59 -15.02 -0.76 -9.21
CA THR A 59 -14.71 0.18 -8.11
C THR A 59 -15.41 -0.19 -6.81
N GLY A 60 -16.66 -0.65 -6.86
CA GLY A 60 -17.41 -1.10 -5.68
C GLY A 60 -16.76 -2.30 -5.00
N ALA A 61 -16.40 -3.33 -5.77
CA ALA A 61 -15.72 -4.52 -5.22
C ALA A 61 -14.37 -4.16 -4.59
N LYS A 62 -13.59 -3.29 -5.24
CA LYS A 62 -12.29 -2.82 -4.72
C LYS A 62 -12.46 -1.92 -3.49
N GLY A 63 -13.49 -1.10 -3.42
CA GLY A 63 -13.86 -0.34 -2.23
C GLY A 63 -14.21 -1.23 -1.04
N ALA A 64 -14.88 -2.37 -1.26
CA ALA A 64 -15.14 -3.37 -0.22
C ALA A 64 -13.82 -3.98 0.31
N VAL A 65 -12.86 -4.28 -0.57
CA VAL A 65 -11.52 -4.74 -0.16
C VAL A 65 -10.81 -3.68 0.68
N GLU A 66 -10.91 -2.40 0.33
CA GLU A 66 -10.33 -1.31 1.13
C GLU A 66 -10.99 -1.19 2.51
N ALA A 67 -12.29 -1.44 2.62
CA ALA A 67 -12.98 -1.48 3.91
C ALA A 67 -12.53 -2.67 4.77
N LEU A 68 -12.40 -3.86 4.17
CA LEU A 68 -11.87 -5.05 4.85
C LEU A 68 -10.42 -4.85 5.31
N ALA A 69 -9.58 -4.21 4.50
CA ALA A 69 -8.20 -3.89 4.88
C ALA A 69 -8.15 -3.01 6.14
N ARG A 70 -9.03 -2.01 6.25
CA ARG A 70 -9.15 -1.17 7.45
C ARG A 70 -9.62 -1.96 8.67
N ALA A 71 -10.61 -2.84 8.51
CA ALA A 71 -11.09 -3.70 9.59
C ALA A 71 -9.98 -4.62 10.12
N PHE A 72 -9.31 -5.35 9.23
CA PHE A 72 -8.22 -6.26 9.63
C PHE A 72 -7.00 -5.53 10.20
N ALA A 73 -6.71 -4.31 9.73
CA ALA A 73 -5.66 -3.50 10.34
C ALA A 73 -5.93 -3.23 11.84
N VAL A 74 -7.20 -3.06 12.23
CA VAL A 74 -7.60 -2.87 13.64
C VAL A 74 -7.60 -4.19 14.41
N GLU A 75 -8.20 -5.25 13.84
CA GLU A 75 -8.37 -6.54 14.52
C GLU A 75 -7.05 -7.30 14.72
N GLU A 76 -6.19 -7.28 13.71
CA GLU A 76 -4.96 -8.07 13.65
C GLU A 76 -3.70 -7.28 14.03
N GLY A 77 -3.82 -5.95 14.16
CA GLY A 77 -2.71 -5.06 14.53
C GLY A 77 -2.04 -5.45 15.86
N ARG A 78 -2.81 -5.96 16.83
CA ARG A 78 -2.30 -6.48 18.12
C ARG A 78 -1.34 -7.66 17.99
N TYR A 79 -1.36 -8.37 16.86
CA TYR A 79 -0.46 -9.48 16.54
C TYR A 79 0.73 -9.03 15.68
N GLY A 80 0.88 -7.72 15.43
CA GLY A 80 1.92 -7.16 14.57
C GLY A 80 1.66 -7.34 13.07
N VAL A 81 0.43 -7.71 12.69
CA VAL A 81 0.02 -7.80 11.28
C VAL A 81 -0.34 -6.41 10.76
N ARG A 82 0.22 -6.04 9.61
CA ARG A 82 -0.12 -4.79 8.92
C ARG A 82 -0.93 -5.12 7.67
N VAL A 83 -1.98 -4.34 7.41
CA VAL A 83 -2.85 -4.53 6.24
C VAL A 83 -3.03 -3.19 5.55
N ASN A 84 -2.60 -3.07 4.30
CA ASN A 84 -2.71 -1.84 3.51
C ASN A 84 -3.19 -2.14 2.09
N CYS A 85 -3.55 -1.10 1.36
CA CYS A 85 -3.91 -1.16 -0.05
C CYS A 85 -3.00 -0.29 -0.90
N VAL A 86 -2.74 -0.72 -2.14
CA VAL A 86 -2.18 0.11 -3.21
C VAL A 86 -3.25 0.26 -4.28
N GLY A 87 -3.55 1.49 -4.68
CA GLY A 87 -4.50 1.81 -5.74
C GLY A 87 -3.77 2.25 -7.00
N PRO A 88 -3.60 1.38 -8.02
CA PRO A 88 -3.04 1.78 -9.29
C PRO A 88 -3.92 2.81 -10.01
N GLY A 89 -3.29 3.80 -10.61
CA GLY A 89 -3.87 4.70 -11.59
C GLY A 89 -3.84 4.13 -13.00
N MET A 90 -3.60 5.01 -13.98
CA MET A 90 -3.50 4.64 -15.39
C MET A 90 -2.08 4.20 -15.71
N LEU A 91 -1.94 2.98 -16.23
CA LEU A 91 -0.66 2.36 -16.55
C LEU A 91 -0.47 2.17 -18.05
N THR A 92 0.76 1.92 -18.50
CA THR A 92 1.07 1.58 -19.90
C THR A 92 1.05 0.08 -20.20
N ASP A 93 1.05 -0.78 -19.18
CA ASP A 93 1.16 -2.23 -19.31
C ASP A 93 -0.08 -2.97 -18.75
N GLY A 94 -0.06 -4.30 -18.86
CA GLY A 94 -1.16 -5.17 -18.44
C GLY A 94 -2.48 -4.85 -19.15
N MET A 95 -3.56 -4.72 -18.37
CA MET A 95 -4.91 -4.48 -18.88
C MET A 95 -5.01 -3.18 -19.70
N SER A 96 -4.22 -2.14 -19.37
CA SER A 96 -4.24 -0.90 -20.12
C SER A 96 -3.68 -1.08 -21.54
N ALA A 97 -2.63 -1.88 -21.71
CA ALA A 97 -2.10 -2.23 -23.03
C ALA A 97 -3.12 -3.04 -23.86
N GLU A 98 -3.81 -4.00 -23.23
CA GLU A 98 -4.86 -4.79 -23.89
C GLU A 98 -6.02 -3.91 -24.36
N LEU A 99 -6.49 -2.99 -23.52
CA LEU A 99 -7.58 -2.07 -23.87
C LEU A 99 -7.20 -1.09 -25.00
N MET A 100 -5.93 -0.64 -25.04
CA MET A 100 -5.42 0.15 -26.16
C MET A 100 -5.37 -0.68 -27.45
N SER A 101 -4.81 -1.89 -27.38
CA SER A 101 -4.65 -2.76 -28.55
C SER A 101 -5.99 -3.22 -29.15
N SER A 102 -7.03 -3.36 -28.32
CA SER A 102 -8.38 -3.74 -28.75
C SER A 102 -9.22 -2.58 -29.26
N GLY A 103 -8.72 -1.34 -29.23
CA GLY A 103 -9.45 -0.15 -29.65
C GLY A 103 -10.63 0.23 -28.75
N GLN A 104 -10.78 -0.43 -27.59
CA GLN A 104 -11.81 -0.10 -26.60
C GLN A 104 -11.49 1.20 -25.85
N LEU A 105 -10.23 1.62 -25.89
CA LEU A 105 -9.75 2.91 -25.41
C LEU A 105 -9.41 3.80 -26.61
N ASP A 106 -10.28 4.77 -26.89
CA ASP A 106 -10.06 5.76 -27.95
C ASP A 106 -8.80 6.60 -27.65
N GLN A 107 -8.00 6.90 -28.68
CA GLN A 107 -6.80 7.72 -28.59
C GLN A 107 -7.10 9.09 -27.96
N ARG A 108 -8.28 9.66 -28.24
CA ARG A 108 -8.72 10.90 -27.63
C ARG A 108 -8.94 10.76 -26.11
N ALA A 109 -9.51 9.64 -25.67
CA ALA A 109 -9.68 9.37 -24.24
C ALA A 109 -8.32 9.26 -23.55
N PHE A 110 -7.33 8.64 -24.20
CA PHE A 110 -5.96 8.54 -23.71
C PHE A 110 -5.30 9.91 -23.53
N GLU A 111 -5.40 10.79 -24.53
CA GLU A 111 -4.87 12.16 -24.45
C GLU A 111 -5.55 12.98 -23.35
N VAL A 112 -6.87 12.87 -23.21
CA VAL A 112 -7.62 13.55 -22.15
C VAL A 112 -7.16 13.06 -20.77
N THR A 113 -7.03 11.74 -20.60
CA THR A 113 -6.52 11.14 -19.37
C THR A 113 -5.13 11.65 -19.06
N LEU A 114 -4.19 11.59 -20.01
CA LEU A 114 -2.82 12.08 -19.85
C LEU A 114 -2.80 13.55 -19.41
N ARG A 115 -3.69 14.38 -19.98
CA ARG A 115 -3.81 15.78 -19.61
C ARG A 115 -4.39 16.01 -18.22
N ASN A 116 -5.13 15.05 -17.70
CA ASN A 116 -5.75 15.10 -16.38
C ASN A 116 -4.86 14.47 -15.29
N ILE A 117 -3.75 13.82 -15.66
CA ILE A 117 -2.73 13.36 -14.71
C ILE A 117 -1.78 14.54 -14.42
N PRO A 118 -1.65 15.00 -13.15
CA PRO A 118 -0.73 16.07 -12.79
C PRO A 118 0.72 15.86 -13.24
N LEU A 119 1.25 14.63 -13.12
CA LEU A 119 2.60 14.30 -13.60
C LEU A 119 2.75 14.18 -15.11
N ARG A 120 1.65 14.28 -15.89
CA ARG A 120 1.65 14.21 -17.37
C ARG A 120 2.35 12.96 -17.93
N MET A 121 2.24 11.85 -17.21
CA MET A 121 2.76 10.57 -17.63
C MET A 121 1.86 9.44 -17.12
N PHE A 122 1.89 8.33 -17.82
CA PHE A 122 1.35 7.06 -17.33
C PHE A 122 2.42 6.36 -16.50
N GLY A 123 1.99 5.62 -15.48
CA GLY A 123 2.90 4.75 -14.74
C GLY A 123 3.05 3.39 -15.43
N ASP A 124 3.83 2.51 -14.83
CA ASP A 124 3.93 1.11 -15.21
C ASP A 124 3.82 0.17 -13.99
N SER A 125 3.89 -1.14 -14.21
CA SER A 125 3.83 -2.13 -13.14
C SER A 125 4.98 -2.02 -12.14
N THR A 126 6.14 -1.46 -12.51
CA THR A 126 7.28 -1.22 -11.62
C THR A 126 6.94 -0.16 -10.59
N ASP A 127 6.27 0.92 -10.97
CA ASP A 127 5.80 1.96 -10.04
C ASP A 127 4.89 1.37 -8.95
N ILE A 128 3.99 0.45 -9.35
CA ILE A 128 3.10 -0.25 -8.41
C ILE A 128 3.89 -1.22 -7.54
N ALA A 129 4.83 -1.98 -8.12
CA ALA A 129 5.66 -2.94 -7.40
C ALA A 129 6.51 -2.27 -6.32
N GLU A 130 7.12 -1.11 -6.60
CA GLU A 130 7.90 -0.35 -5.62
C GLU A 130 7.05 0.09 -4.41
N ALA A 131 5.82 0.55 -4.65
CA ALA A 131 4.89 0.90 -3.58
C ALA A 131 4.49 -0.33 -2.74
N VAL A 132 4.21 -1.46 -3.39
CA VAL A 132 3.91 -2.73 -2.71
C VAL A 132 5.10 -3.21 -1.88
N CYS A 133 6.30 -3.21 -2.45
CA CYS A 133 7.54 -3.59 -1.78
C CYS A 133 7.83 -2.69 -0.56
N PHE A 134 7.63 -1.37 -0.69
CA PHE A 134 7.75 -0.45 0.43
C PHE A 134 6.78 -0.81 1.57
N LEU A 135 5.49 -0.99 1.27
CA LEU A 135 4.47 -1.33 2.27
C LEU A 135 4.68 -2.72 2.87
N ALA A 136 5.18 -3.68 2.11
CA ALA A 136 5.54 -5.01 2.60
C ALA A 136 6.79 -4.99 3.50
N SER A 137 7.69 -4.02 3.32
CA SER A 137 8.95 -3.93 4.05
C SER A 137 8.81 -3.41 5.49
N ASN A 138 9.88 -3.58 6.28
CA ASN A 138 10.00 -2.99 7.63
C ASN A 138 10.11 -1.45 7.61
N ARG A 139 10.32 -0.83 6.45
CA ARG A 139 10.31 0.65 6.33
C ARG A 139 8.91 1.21 6.62
N ALA A 140 7.86 0.44 6.35
CA ALA A 140 6.47 0.78 6.61
C ALA A 140 5.95 0.24 7.97
N ARG A 141 6.83 0.01 8.96
CA ARG A 141 6.45 -0.64 10.25
C ARG A 141 5.33 0.03 11.04
N PHE A 142 5.04 1.31 10.76
CA PHE A 142 4.00 2.08 11.44
C PHE A 142 2.85 2.49 10.48
N ILE A 143 2.73 1.83 9.33
CA ILE A 143 1.70 2.08 8.32
C ILE A 143 0.80 0.85 8.25
N THR A 144 -0.46 1.01 8.65
CA THR A 144 -1.52 0.00 8.55
C THR A 144 -2.88 0.70 8.35
N GLY A 145 -3.82 0.01 7.71
CA GLY A 145 -5.15 0.52 7.37
C GLY A 145 -5.15 1.61 6.30
N GLN A 146 -4.02 1.85 5.61
CA GLN A 146 -3.88 2.91 4.63
C GLN A 146 -4.11 2.41 3.21
N LYS A 147 -4.56 3.32 2.35
CA LYS A 147 -4.57 3.15 0.90
C LYS A 147 -3.60 4.16 0.29
N LEU A 148 -2.62 3.68 -0.45
CA LEU A 148 -1.69 4.50 -1.23
C LEU A 148 -2.10 4.46 -2.70
N ASP A 149 -2.59 5.59 -3.22
CA ASP A 149 -2.84 5.74 -4.65
C ASP A 149 -1.52 6.03 -5.37
N VAL A 150 -1.22 5.21 -6.39
CA VAL A 150 -0.02 5.33 -7.24
C VAL A 150 -0.52 5.62 -8.66
N ASP A 151 -0.84 6.90 -8.88
CA ASP A 151 -1.62 7.34 -10.03
C ASP A 151 -1.15 8.67 -10.64
N GLY A 152 0.03 9.15 -10.25
CA GLY A 152 0.57 10.44 -10.70
C GLY A 152 -0.28 11.65 -10.31
N GLY A 153 -1.14 11.52 -9.29
CA GLY A 153 -2.06 12.55 -8.81
C GLY A 153 -3.40 12.56 -9.56
N TYR A 154 -3.71 11.55 -10.36
CA TYR A 154 -4.93 11.52 -11.17
C TYR A 154 -6.20 11.61 -10.33
N ALA A 155 -6.25 10.96 -9.17
CA ALA A 155 -7.42 10.93 -8.31
C ALA A 155 -7.40 11.96 -7.16
N ALA A 156 -6.44 12.91 -7.19
CA ALA A 156 -6.33 14.00 -6.22
C ALA A 156 -7.35 15.13 -6.48
#